data_AF-A0A2R6S738-F1
#
_entry.id   AF-A0A2R6S738-F1
#
_cell.length_a   1.000
_cell.length_b   1.000
_cell.length_c   1.000
_cell.angle_alpha   90.00
_cell.angle_beta   90.00
_cell.angle_gamma   90.00
#
_symmetry.space_group_name_H-M   'P 1'
#
loop_
_entity.id
_entity.type
_entity.pdbx_description
1 polymer ?
#
loop_
_entity_poly.entity_id
_entity_poly.type
_entity_poly.pdbx_seq_one_letter_code
_entity_poly.pdbx_strand_id
1 'polypeptide(L)'
;MSIHSVKRSQCHLAWDNRYELSKTGRMSKHSKSDQYPTNASNGQVTPTSAAASLSTLDIATLDQVNGPVYLEGAIPGDTLMVEVLDIKTAEWGWTAILPGFGLLADEFPEPALKVWDLRDARKSDSGQGFAWFDKDKGIKIPVRPFAGEMGVAPGEKGKFSTIPPYKTGGNIDTKHLSKGATLFLPIEVEGALFSIGDGHAAQGDGGKHIPGFFKD
;
A
#
# COMPACT_ATOMS: atom_id res chain seq x y z
N MET A 1 -8.51 24.23 -7.86
CA MET A 1 -8.12 22.85 -7.51
C MET A 1 -7.35 22.94 -6.21
N SER A 2 -7.89 22.40 -5.10
CA SER A 2 -7.19 22.34 -3.82
C SER A 2 -6.35 21.05 -3.74
N ILE A 3 -5.16 21.16 -3.14
CA ILE A 3 -4.30 20.01 -2.82
C ILE A 3 -4.40 19.81 -1.31
N HIS A 4 -4.81 18.60 -0.90
CA HIS A 4 -4.95 18.23 0.50
C HIS A 4 -3.89 17.18 0.86
N SER A 5 -3.04 17.48 1.84
CA SER A 5 -2.07 16.51 2.36
C SER A 5 -2.69 15.73 3.52
N VAL A 6 -2.73 14.40 3.41
CA VAL A 6 -3.12 13.53 4.52
C VAL A 6 -1.88 13.16 5.31
N LYS A 7 -1.86 13.57 6.59
CA LYS A 7 -0.75 13.32 7.49
C LYS A 7 -0.62 11.82 7.77
N ARG A 8 0.62 11.33 7.90
CA ARG A 8 0.93 9.95 8.34
C ARG A 8 0.21 9.48 9.60
N SER A 9 -0.05 10.40 10.54
CA SER A 9 -0.76 10.10 11.78
C SER A 9 -2.25 9.81 11.57
N GLN A 10 -2.79 10.13 10.39
CA GLN A 10 -4.16 9.82 10.00
C GLN A 10 -4.15 8.49 9.25
N CYS A 11 -4.17 7.41 10.02
CA CYS A 11 -4.01 6.06 9.52
C CYS A 11 -4.82 5.06 10.35
N HIS A 12 -5.06 3.88 9.79
CA HIS A 12 -5.82 2.82 10.44
C HIS A 12 -5.49 1.43 9.92
N LEU A 13 -5.97 0.40 10.65
CA LEU A 13 -5.74 -1.03 10.39
C LEU A 13 -7.03 -1.79 10.04
N ALA A 14 -8.12 -1.07 9.81
CA ALA A 14 -9.39 -1.70 9.45
C ALA A 14 -10.25 -0.78 8.57
N TRP A 15 -10.91 -1.33 7.56
CA TRP A 15 -12.00 -0.62 6.88
C TRP A 15 -13.21 -0.60 7.82
N ASP A 16 -13.69 0.59 8.18
CA ASP A 16 -14.81 0.78 9.11
C ASP A 16 -15.61 2.00 8.67
N ASN A 17 -16.94 1.91 8.69
CA ASN A 17 -17.83 3.02 8.31
C ASN A 17 -18.21 3.93 9.47
N ARG A 18 -17.65 3.70 10.66
CA ARG A 18 -17.93 4.47 11.88
C ARG A 18 -16.81 5.45 12.24
N TYR A 19 -15.90 5.77 11.31
CA TYR A 19 -14.86 6.75 11.58
C TYR A 19 -15.46 8.11 11.95
N GLU A 20 -14.98 8.68 13.05
CA GLU A 20 -15.36 10.03 13.45
C GLU A 20 -14.88 11.03 12.39
N LEU A 21 -15.82 11.82 11.84
CA LEU A 21 -15.52 12.82 10.80
C LEU A 21 -14.42 13.81 11.22
N SER A 22 -14.26 14.08 12.53
CA SER A 22 -13.20 14.93 13.09
C SER A 22 -11.79 14.37 12.90
N LYS A 23 -11.66 13.06 12.65
CA LYS A 23 -10.40 12.35 12.36
C LYS A 23 -10.23 12.05 10.87
N THR A 24 -11.13 12.53 10.03
CA THR A 24 -11.09 12.33 8.57
C THR A 24 -10.68 13.62 7.87
N GLY A 25 -9.76 13.50 6.91
CA GLY A 25 -9.44 14.60 6.00
C GLY A 25 -10.63 14.82 5.07
N ARG A 26 -11.11 16.06 4.92
CA ARG A 26 -12.23 16.38 4.02
C ARG A 26 -11.73 16.92 2.69
N MET A 27 -12.35 16.47 1.61
CA MET A 27 -12.02 16.88 0.25
C MET A 27 -13.28 17.06 -0.59
N SER A 28 -13.29 18.08 -1.44
CA SER A 28 -14.35 18.29 -2.42
C SER A 28 -14.10 17.46 -3.69
N LYS A 29 -15.12 17.33 -4.54
CA LYS A 29 -15.00 16.66 -5.85
C LYS A 29 -13.92 17.32 -6.70
N HIS A 30 -13.21 16.53 -7.52
CA HIS A 30 -12.11 16.98 -8.40
C HIS A 30 -10.91 17.61 -7.65
N SER A 31 -10.63 17.11 -6.45
CA SER A 31 -9.46 17.51 -5.64
C SER A 31 -8.29 16.55 -5.81
N LYS A 32 -7.09 17.01 -5.45
CA LYS A 32 -5.87 16.20 -5.41
C LYS A 32 -5.44 15.96 -3.97
N SER A 33 -4.85 14.80 -3.70
CA SER A 33 -4.31 14.49 -2.38
C SER A 33 -2.91 13.91 -2.46
N ASP A 34 -2.02 14.43 -1.61
CA ASP A 34 -0.73 13.80 -1.34
C ASP A 34 -0.87 12.88 -0.12
N GLN A 35 -0.42 11.64 -0.28
CA GLN A 35 -0.56 10.56 0.69
C GLN A 35 0.82 10.00 0.99
N TYR A 36 1.10 9.71 2.27
CA TYR A 36 2.44 9.32 2.73
C TYR A 36 2.39 8.05 3.58
N PRO A 37 1.81 6.94 3.08
CA PRO A 37 1.62 5.73 3.87
C PRO A 37 2.95 5.20 4.44
N THR A 38 2.84 4.48 5.56
CA THR A 38 3.93 3.67 6.11
C THR A 38 4.03 2.37 5.31
N ASN A 39 5.22 1.77 5.21
CA ASN A 39 5.36 0.44 4.62
C ASN A 39 4.54 -0.60 5.40
N ALA A 40 4.21 -1.74 4.78
CA ALA A 40 3.36 -2.79 5.36
C ALA A 40 3.76 -3.33 6.73
N SER A 41 5.04 -3.23 7.12
CA SER A 41 5.45 -3.65 8.46
C SER A 41 4.95 -2.71 9.56
N ASN A 42 4.33 -1.59 9.19
CA ASN A 42 3.94 -0.52 10.08
C ASN A 42 5.14 0.00 10.91
N GLY A 43 6.30 0.08 10.26
CA GLY A 43 7.56 0.54 10.84
C GLY A 43 8.34 -0.50 11.65
N GLN A 44 7.87 -1.76 11.71
CA GLN A 44 8.57 -2.83 12.45
C GLN A 44 9.84 -3.31 11.73
N VAL A 45 9.87 -3.29 10.40
CA VAL A 45 11.07 -3.57 9.60
C VAL A 45 11.79 -2.26 9.34
N THR A 46 13.12 -2.30 9.46
CA THR A 46 14.03 -1.17 9.29
C THR A 46 15.16 -1.54 8.32
N PRO A 47 15.96 -0.58 7.81
CA PRO A 47 17.10 -0.86 6.95
C PRO A 47 18.17 -1.77 7.59
N THR A 48 18.17 -1.87 8.92
CA THR A 48 19.12 -2.67 9.71
C THR A 48 18.52 -3.98 10.24
N SER A 49 17.26 -4.27 9.91
CA SER A 49 16.61 -5.52 10.33
C SER A 49 17.26 -6.72 9.66
N ALA A 50 17.23 -7.86 10.34
CA ALA A 50 17.71 -9.15 9.83
C ALA A 50 16.55 -10.14 9.71
N ALA A 51 16.75 -11.24 8.98
CA ALA A 51 15.72 -12.27 8.80
C ALA A 51 15.19 -12.82 10.14
N ALA A 52 16.04 -12.93 11.16
CA ALA A 52 15.63 -13.35 12.51
C ALA A 52 14.57 -12.43 13.15
N SER A 53 14.58 -11.13 12.81
CA SER A 53 13.60 -10.14 13.30
C SER A 53 12.18 -10.38 12.78
N LEU A 54 12.01 -11.18 11.72
CA LEU A 54 10.69 -11.50 11.16
C LEU A 54 9.84 -12.33 12.13
N SER A 55 10.48 -13.13 12.99
CA SER A 55 9.79 -13.95 14.00
C SER A 55 9.09 -13.14 15.09
N THR A 56 9.45 -11.87 15.26
CA THR A 56 8.90 -10.97 16.28
C THR A 56 7.92 -9.95 15.71
N LEU A 57 7.53 -10.09 14.44
CA LEU A 57 6.54 -9.20 13.84
C LEU A 57 5.17 -9.37 14.50
N ASP A 58 4.59 -8.26 14.94
CA ASP A 58 3.19 -8.19 15.31
C ASP A 58 2.34 -8.12 14.03
N ILE A 59 1.91 -9.30 13.58
CA ILE A 59 1.08 -9.49 12.38
C ILE A 59 -0.24 -8.71 12.47
N ALA A 60 -0.76 -8.46 13.67
CA ALA A 60 -2.02 -7.75 13.85
C ALA A 60 -1.94 -6.25 13.52
N THR A 61 -0.72 -5.73 13.35
CA THR A 61 -0.47 -4.31 13.05
C THR A 61 0.10 -4.07 11.66
N LEU A 62 0.21 -5.11 10.83
CA LEU A 62 0.66 -4.98 9.44
C LEU A 62 -0.38 -4.27 8.58
N ASP A 63 0.05 -3.82 7.40
CA ASP A 63 -0.82 -3.30 6.34
C ASP A 63 -1.69 -2.13 6.82
N GLN A 64 -1.03 -1.14 7.43
CA GLN A 64 -1.64 0.13 7.78
C GLN A 64 -1.91 0.97 6.52
N VAL A 65 -3.11 1.55 6.45
CA VAL A 65 -3.49 2.50 5.40
C VAL A 65 -3.54 3.93 5.92
N ASN A 66 -3.17 4.89 5.07
CA ASN A 66 -3.28 6.33 5.30
C ASN A 66 -4.66 6.81 4.85
N GLY A 67 -5.35 7.55 5.72
CA GLY A 67 -6.76 7.92 5.58
C GLY A 67 -7.55 7.73 6.88
N PRO A 68 -8.90 7.74 6.82
CA PRO A 68 -9.71 7.90 5.62
C PRO A 68 -9.90 9.35 5.21
N VAL A 69 -10.08 9.56 3.91
CA VAL A 69 -10.50 10.81 3.29
C VAL A 69 -12.01 10.77 3.08
N TYR A 70 -12.71 11.74 3.66
CA TYR A 70 -14.12 11.98 3.43
C TYR A 70 -14.31 12.89 2.22
N LEU A 71 -15.05 12.40 1.22
CA LEU A 71 -15.37 13.12 -0.01
C LEU A 71 -16.74 13.78 0.05
N GLU A 72 -16.77 15.10 0.00
CA GLU A 72 -18.01 15.86 0.15
C GLU A 72 -19.01 15.58 -0.99
N GLY A 73 -20.23 15.21 -0.59
CA GLY A 73 -21.32 14.91 -1.52
C GLY A 73 -21.14 13.59 -2.29
N ALA A 74 -20.27 12.69 -1.81
CA ALA A 74 -20.25 11.28 -2.23
C ALA A 74 -21.28 10.50 -1.42
N ILE A 75 -22.17 9.75 -2.09
CA ILE A 75 -23.25 9.00 -1.44
C ILE A 75 -23.24 7.51 -1.87
N PRO A 76 -23.84 6.61 -1.08
CA PRO A 76 -23.98 5.21 -1.48
C PRO A 76 -24.63 5.05 -2.86
N GLY A 77 -24.03 4.20 -3.70
CA GLY A 77 -24.45 4.00 -5.10
C GLY A 77 -23.64 4.82 -6.12
N ASP A 78 -22.91 5.84 -5.68
CA ASP A 78 -21.93 6.53 -6.53
C ASP A 78 -20.72 5.62 -6.83
N THR A 79 -19.89 6.06 -7.79
CA THR A 79 -18.57 5.48 -8.05
C THR A 79 -17.48 6.50 -7.77
N LEU A 80 -16.51 6.12 -6.94
CA LEU A 80 -15.29 6.89 -6.75
C LEU A 80 -14.30 6.58 -7.88
N MET A 81 -13.86 7.60 -8.60
CA MET A 81 -12.75 7.53 -9.54
C MET A 81 -11.47 8.04 -8.87
N VAL A 82 -10.45 7.20 -8.80
CA VAL A 82 -9.12 7.53 -8.26
C VAL A 82 -8.11 7.49 -9.40
N GLU A 83 -7.54 8.63 -9.75
CA GLU A 83 -6.45 8.74 -10.73
C GLU A 83 -5.10 8.81 -10.02
N VAL A 84 -4.19 7.90 -10.37
CA VAL A 84 -2.83 7.86 -9.82
C VAL A 84 -1.96 8.85 -10.60
N LEU A 85 -1.82 10.06 -10.07
CA LEU A 85 -1.08 11.13 -10.76
C LEU A 85 0.44 10.93 -10.75
N ASP A 86 0.98 10.47 -9.64
CA ASP A 86 2.41 10.22 -9.45
C ASP A 86 2.62 9.30 -8.24
N ILE A 87 3.71 8.52 -8.24
CA ILE A 87 4.13 7.70 -7.10
C ILE A 87 5.63 7.85 -6.93
N LYS A 88 6.07 8.08 -5.70
CA LYS A 88 7.48 8.21 -5.35
C LYS A 88 7.83 7.16 -4.29
N THR A 89 8.77 6.29 -4.63
CA THR A 89 9.33 5.29 -3.71
C THR A 89 10.01 5.95 -2.53
N ALA A 90 10.25 5.20 -1.45
CA ALA A 90 11.17 5.62 -0.41
C ALA A 90 12.64 5.50 -0.88
N GLU A 91 13.60 5.78 -0.01
CA GLU A 91 15.03 5.56 -0.30
C GLU A 91 15.44 4.09 -0.16
N TRP A 92 14.62 3.30 0.51
CA TRP A 92 14.85 1.89 0.79
C TRP A 92 13.53 1.14 0.87
N GLY A 93 13.59 -0.17 0.69
CA GLY A 93 12.45 -1.08 0.82
C GLY A 93 12.86 -2.43 1.38
N TRP A 94 11.92 -3.36 1.50
CA TRP A 94 12.20 -4.70 1.99
C TRP A 94 11.36 -5.78 1.30
N THR A 95 11.89 -6.99 1.31
CA THR A 95 11.22 -8.21 0.88
C THR A 95 11.46 -9.29 1.91
N ALA A 96 10.42 -10.03 2.28
CA ALA A 96 10.55 -11.14 3.21
C ALA A 96 9.91 -12.43 2.70
N ILE A 97 10.49 -13.53 3.19
CA ILE A 97 9.83 -14.83 3.29
C ILE A 97 9.42 -14.98 4.76
N LEU A 98 8.12 -15.15 4.99
CA LEU A 98 7.56 -15.40 6.31
C LEU A 98 7.20 -16.89 6.41
N PRO A 99 7.82 -17.66 7.31
CA PRO A 99 7.51 -19.08 7.49
C PRO A 99 6.01 -19.33 7.68
N GLY A 100 5.45 -20.29 6.94
CA GLY A 100 4.03 -20.64 7.02
C GLY A 100 3.08 -19.67 6.29
N PHE A 101 3.61 -18.70 5.54
CA PHE A 101 2.81 -17.74 4.79
C PHE A 101 3.21 -17.68 3.30
N GLY A 102 2.20 -17.66 2.44
CA GLY A 102 2.36 -17.62 0.99
C GLY A 102 2.26 -18.99 0.32
N LEU A 103 2.11 -18.94 -1.01
CA LEU A 103 2.01 -20.03 -1.96
C LEU A 103 3.18 -21.02 -1.88
N LEU A 104 4.40 -20.53 -1.61
CA LEU A 104 5.60 -21.38 -1.54
C LEU A 104 6.11 -21.56 -0.10
N ALA A 105 5.22 -21.48 0.88
CA ALA A 105 5.59 -21.62 2.29
C ALA A 105 6.21 -23.00 2.60
N ASP A 106 5.79 -24.03 1.87
CA ASP A 106 6.30 -25.40 2.03
C ASP A 106 7.70 -25.56 1.44
N GLU A 107 8.03 -24.86 0.35
CA GLU A 107 9.36 -24.87 -0.27
C GLU A 107 10.37 -23.96 0.42
N PHE A 108 9.90 -22.90 1.09
CA PHE A 108 10.74 -21.94 1.81
C PHE A 108 10.33 -21.83 3.29
N PRO A 109 10.60 -22.88 4.10
CA PRO A 109 10.21 -22.90 5.51
C PRO A 109 11.03 -21.94 6.38
N GLU A 110 12.20 -21.52 5.91
CA GLU A 110 13.11 -20.63 6.65
C GLU A 110 12.84 -19.15 6.34
N PRO A 111 12.92 -18.27 7.35
CA PRO A 111 12.73 -16.84 7.13
C PRO A 111 13.88 -16.27 6.30
N ALA A 112 13.54 -15.37 5.37
CA ALA A 112 14.52 -14.60 4.62
C ALA A 112 14.10 -13.13 4.57
N LEU A 113 15.07 -12.22 4.64
CA LEU A 113 14.84 -10.78 4.52
C LEU A 113 15.88 -10.20 3.57
N LYS A 114 15.43 -9.42 2.60
CA LYS A 114 16.28 -8.56 1.78
C LYS A 114 15.87 -7.11 1.98
N VAL A 115 16.82 -6.30 2.40
CA VAL A 115 16.70 -4.83 2.39
C VAL A 115 17.19 -4.32 1.04
N TRP A 116 16.41 -3.42 0.44
CA TRP A 116 16.63 -2.84 -0.87
C TRP A 116 17.12 -1.40 -0.76
N ASP A 117 18.12 -1.05 -1.56
CA ASP A 117 18.50 0.34 -1.81
C ASP A 117 17.76 0.83 -3.05
N LEU A 118 16.93 1.86 -2.89
CA LEU A 118 16.06 2.42 -3.94
C LEU A 118 16.51 3.81 -4.37
N ARG A 119 17.64 4.31 -3.86
CA ARG A 119 18.16 5.65 -4.18
C ARG A 119 18.49 5.79 -5.67
N ASP A 120 18.93 4.72 -6.32
CA ASP A 120 19.18 4.73 -7.77
C ASP A 120 17.88 4.77 -8.58
N ALA A 121 16.83 4.08 -8.14
CA ALA A 121 15.52 4.12 -8.79
C ALA A 121 14.87 5.51 -8.69
N ARG A 122 15.06 6.21 -7.56
CA ARG A 122 14.58 7.58 -7.34
C ARG A 122 15.16 8.64 -8.27
N LYS A 123 16.33 8.40 -8.88
CA LYS A 123 17.00 9.38 -9.77
C LYS A 123 16.30 9.55 -11.11
N SER A 124 15.37 8.67 -11.45
CA SER A 124 14.59 8.78 -12.68
C SER A 124 13.35 9.64 -12.45
N ASP A 125 13.19 10.69 -13.26
CA ASP A 125 12.03 11.60 -13.25
C ASP A 125 10.69 10.89 -13.48
N SER A 126 10.73 9.65 -14.00
CA SER A 126 9.53 8.84 -14.21
C SER A 126 9.16 7.97 -13.01
N GLY A 127 10.00 7.90 -11.98
CA GLY A 127 9.90 6.90 -10.90
C GLY A 127 10.20 5.47 -11.38
N GLN A 128 10.49 5.28 -12.67
CA GLN A 128 10.82 4.00 -13.28
C GLN A 128 12.33 3.89 -13.42
N GLY A 129 12.90 2.83 -12.85
CA GLY A 129 14.34 2.63 -12.78
C GLY A 129 14.64 1.17 -12.50
N PHE A 130 15.70 0.91 -11.75
CA PHE A 130 15.95 -0.43 -11.24
C PHE A 130 16.51 -0.39 -9.82
N ALA A 131 16.33 -1.48 -9.10
CA ALA A 131 17.00 -1.78 -7.85
C ALA A 131 17.95 -2.97 -8.04
N TRP A 132 19.07 -2.99 -7.31
CA TRP A 132 20.03 -4.09 -7.38
C TRP A 132 19.56 -5.26 -6.53
N PHE A 133 19.25 -6.39 -7.16
CA PHE A 133 19.05 -7.64 -6.42
C PHE A 133 20.39 -8.20 -5.95
N ASP A 134 21.35 -8.27 -6.88
CA ASP A 134 22.71 -8.72 -6.64
C ASP A 134 23.65 -7.89 -7.54
N LYS A 135 24.38 -6.95 -6.94
CA LYS A 135 25.21 -6.00 -7.68
C LYS A 135 26.44 -6.68 -8.28
N ASP A 136 27.03 -7.62 -7.57
CA ASP A 136 28.24 -8.33 -8.00
C ASP A 136 27.95 -9.25 -9.18
N LYS A 137 26.74 -9.84 -9.20
CA LYS A 137 26.25 -10.64 -10.35
C LYS A 137 25.55 -9.81 -11.42
N GLY A 138 25.43 -8.49 -11.24
CA GLY A 138 24.76 -7.62 -12.21
C GLY A 138 23.24 -7.79 -12.31
N ILE A 139 22.58 -8.40 -11.32
CA ILE A 139 21.14 -8.69 -11.34
C ILE A 139 20.35 -7.46 -10.90
N LYS A 140 19.50 -6.97 -11.82
CA LYS A 140 18.67 -5.77 -11.65
C LYS A 140 17.20 -6.12 -11.70
N ILE A 141 16.41 -5.41 -10.91
CA ILE A 141 14.96 -5.53 -10.88
C ILE A 141 14.35 -4.21 -11.32
N PRO A 142 13.54 -4.18 -12.39
CA PRO A 142 12.84 -2.98 -12.80
C PRO A 142 11.89 -2.48 -11.70
N VAL A 143 11.98 -1.19 -11.40
CA VAL A 143 11.10 -0.51 -10.44
C VAL A 143 9.91 0.06 -11.20
N ARG A 144 8.71 -0.31 -10.76
CA ARG A 144 7.39 0.10 -11.27
C ARG A 144 6.47 0.35 -10.07
N PRO A 145 6.55 1.55 -9.46
CA PRO A 145 5.90 1.78 -8.18
C PRO A 145 4.38 1.78 -8.29
N PHE A 146 3.72 1.21 -7.29
CA PHE A 146 2.26 1.22 -7.13
C PHE A 146 1.87 1.12 -5.65
N ALA A 147 0.61 1.41 -5.33
CA ALA A 147 0.04 1.16 -4.00
C ALA A 147 -0.74 -0.16 -4.04
N GLY A 148 -0.38 -1.11 -3.18
CA GLY A 148 -1.06 -2.40 -3.05
C GLY A 148 -2.46 -2.26 -2.45
N GLU A 149 -2.63 -1.27 -1.59
CA GLU A 149 -3.89 -1.00 -0.91
C GLU A 149 -4.54 0.31 -1.35
N MET A 150 -5.73 0.22 -1.93
CA MET A 150 -6.61 1.37 -2.22
C MET A 150 -8.06 0.94 -2.06
N GLY A 151 -8.79 1.60 -1.17
CA GLY A 151 -10.15 1.16 -0.84
C GLY A 151 -11.01 2.24 -0.21
N VAL A 152 -12.31 1.96 -0.15
CA VAL A 152 -13.33 2.76 0.55
C VAL A 152 -14.02 1.90 1.61
N ALA A 153 -14.63 2.53 2.61
CA ALA A 153 -15.27 1.79 3.68
C ALA A 153 -16.49 1.00 3.18
N PRO A 154 -16.65 -0.28 3.60
CA PRO A 154 -17.82 -1.09 3.28
C PRO A 154 -19.11 -0.52 3.87
N GLY A 155 -20.25 -0.80 3.22
CA GLY A 155 -21.57 -0.47 3.74
C GLY A 155 -21.95 -1.31 4.97
N GLU A 156 -21.34 -2.48 5.13
CA GLU A 156 -21.56 -3.35 6.29
C GLU A 156 -20.93 -2.75 7.56
N LYS A 157 -21.64 -2.82 8.68
CA LYS A 157 -21.14 -2.32 9.97
C LYS A 157 -20.10 -3.27 10.53
N GLY A 158 -18.91 -2.76 10.85
CA GLY A 158 -17.88 -3.55 11.48
C GLY A 158 -16.48 -3.04 11.17
N LYS A 159 -15.49 -3.75 11.71
CA LYS A 159 -14.08 -3.56 11.35
C LYS A 159 -13.71 -4.70 10.42
N PHE A 160 -13.30 -4.36 9.20
CA PHE A 160 -12.80 -5.30 8.21
C PHE A 160 -11.28 -5.16 8.14
N SER A 161 -10.54 -6.26 8.20
CA SER A 161 -9.07 -6.22 8.14
C SER A 161 -8.59 -5.52 6.87
N THR A 162 -7.45 -4.82 6.92
CA THR A 162 -6.82 -4.26 5.72
C THR A 162 -6.14 -5.30 4.83
N ILE A 163 -5.86 -6.50 5.36
CA ILE A 163 -5.06 -7.54 4.71
C ILE A 163 -5.73 -8.18 3.47
N PRO A 164 -7.03 -8.56 3.47
CA PRO A 164 -7.65 -9.10 2.27
C PRO A 164 -8.25 -8.01 1.37
N PRO A 165 -8.42 -8.28 0.05
CA PRO A 165 -9.23 -7.46 -0.82
C PRO A 165 -10.73 -7.64 -0.54
N TYR A 166 -11.51 -6.61 -0.87
CA TYR A 166 -12.96 -6.57 -0.83
C TYR A 166 -13.52 -6.00 -2.14
N LYS A 167 -14.85 -6.06 -2.31
CA LYS A 167 -15.56 -5.38 -3.42
C LYS A 167 -15.34 -3.86 -3.44
N THR A 168 -15.06 -3.26 -2.27
CA THR A 168 -14.77 -1.83 -2.11
C THR A 168 -13.28 -1.50 -2.26
N GLY A 169 -12.49 -2.42 -2.82
CA GLY A 169 -11.05 -2.30 -2.96
C GLY A 169 -10.31 -2.91 -1.78
N GLY A 170 -9.40 -2.19 -1.17
CA GLY A 170 -8.55 -2.69 -0.08
C GLY A 170 -7.24 -3.23 -0.63
N ASN A 171 -6.79 -4.37 -0.12
CA ASN A 171 -5.52 -4.97 -0.54
C ASN A 171 -5.62 -5.75 -1.85
N ILE A 172 -5.69 -5.02 -2.97
CA ILE A 172 -5.87 -5.57 -4.32
C ILE A 172 -4.53 -6.04 -4.90
N ASP A 173 -3.40 -5.48 -4.46
CA ASP A 173 -2.05 -5.84 -4.91
C ASP A 173 -1.88 -5.86 -6.44
N THR A 174 -2.57 -4.95 -7.15
CA THR A 174 -2.56 -4.88 -8.62
C THR A 174 -1.46 -3.95 -9.10
N LYS A 175 -0.34 -4.52 -9.57
CA LYS A 175 0.84 -3.77 -10.05
C LYS A 175 0.56 -2.78 -11.19
N HIS A 176 -0.58 -2.91 -11.86
CA HIS A 176 -1.01 -2.00 -12.92
C HIS A 176 -1.56 -0.67 -12.38
N LEU A 177 -1.85 -0.57 -11.08
CA LEU A 177 -2.27 0.66 -10.40
C LEU A 177 -1.10 1.61 -10.14
N SER A 178 -0.34 1.88 -11.20
CA SER A 178 0.81 2.77 -11.25
C SER A 178 0.43 4.13 -11.84
N LYS A 179 1.40 5.04 -11.97
CA LYS A 179 1.20 6.37 -12.56
C LYS A 179 0.40 6.33 -13.86
N GLY A 180 -0.67 7.13 -13.93
CA GLY A 180 -1.59 7.23 -15.05
C GLY A 180 -2.74 6.22 -15.04
N ALA A 181 -2.76 5.29 -14.08
CA ALA A 181 -3.88 4.37 -13.92
C ALA A 181 -5.07 5.06 -13.24
N THR A 182 -6.27 4.56 -13.56
CA THR A 182 -7.53 4.97 -12.93
C THR A 182 -8.20 3.77 -12.30
N LEU A 183 -8.52 3.86 -11.01
CA LEU A 183 -9.28 2.88 -10.25
C LEU A 183 -10.69 3.39 -10.02
N PHE A 184 -11.68 2.52 -10.20
CA PHE A 184 -13.09 2.80 -9.90
C PHE A 184 -13.54 1.94 -8.73
N LEU A 185 -14.06 2.58 -7.68
CA LEU A 185 -14.51 1.91 -6.45
C LEU A 185 -16.00 2.20 -6.19
N PRO A 186 -16.80 1.19 -5.83
CA PRO A 186 -18.20 1.40 -5.47
C PRO A 186 -18.28 2.11 -4.12
N ILE A 187 -19.03 3.21 -4.05
CA ILE A 187 -19.27 3.92 -2.80
C ILE A 187 -20.45 3.26 -2.10
N GLU A 188 -20.21 2.74 -0.90
CA GLU A 188 -21.25 2.09 -0.09
C GLU A 188 -21.64 2.90 1.16
N VAL A 189 -20.89 3.96 1.44
CA VAL A 189 -21.11 4.84 2.59
C VAL A 189 -20.94 6.30 2.20
N GLU A 190 -21.63 7.18 2.90
CA GLU A 190 -21.48 8.62 2.70
C GLU A 190 -20.03 9.05 2.90
N GLY A 191 -19.52 9.87 1.99
CA GLY A 191 -18.15 10.34 2.01
C GLY A 191 -17.12 9.34 1.48
N ALA A 192 -17.52 8.12 1.11
CA ALA A 192 -16.68 7.00 0.68
C ALA A 192 -15.69 6.48 1.75
N LEU A 193 -14.96 7.37 2.42
CA LEU A 193 -13.90 7.07 3.38
C LEU A 193 -12.73 6.35 2.69
N PHE A 194 -12.12 7.03 1.71
CA PHE A 194 -11.02 6.49 0.92
C PHE A 194 -9.71 6.44 1.70
N SER A 195 -8.99 5.33 1.62
CA SER A 195 -7.64 5.18 2.17
C SER A 195 -6.72 4.45 1.21
N ILE A 196 -5.42 4.68 1.38
CA ILE A 196 -4.35 4.13 0.54
C ILE A 196 -3.16 3.68 1.39
N GLY A 197 -2.52 2.58 1.03
CA GLY A 197 -1.41 2.01 1.79
C GLY A 197 -0.57 1.03 0.98
N ASP A 198 0.31 0.33 1.69
CA ASP A 198 1.16 -0.75 1.17
C ASP A 198 1.88 -0.37 -0.13
N GLY A 199 2.80 0.59 -0.06
CA GLY A 199 3.63 0.96 -1.20
C GLY A 199 4.55 -0.17 -1.65
N HIS A 200 4.67 -0.36 -2.96
CA HIS A 200 5.60 -1.31 -3.57
C HIS A 200 6.41 -0.62 -4.68
N ALA A 201 7.73 -0.73 -4.66
CA ALA A 201 8.60 -0.35 -5.77
C ALA A 201 8.50 -1.34 -6.93
N ALA A 202 8.27 -2.63 -6.65
CA ALA A 202 8.18 -3.67 -7.69
C ALA A 202 7.40 -4.89 -7.20
N GLN A 203 6.57 -5.45 -8.07
CA GLN A 203 5.90 -6.72 -7.79
C GLN A 203 5.68 -7.53 -9.07
N GLY A 204 5.81 -8.86 -8.96
CA GLY A 204 5.34 -9.80 -9.97
C GLY A 204 3.81 -9.94 -9.98
N ASP A 205 3.28 -10.69 -10.95
CA ASP A 205 1.88 -11.14 -10.85
C ASP A 205 1.79 -12.28 -9.83
N GLY A 206 0.71 -12.30 -9.05
CA GLY A 206 0.49 -13.28 -7.97
C GLY A 206 0.19 -12.67 -6.61
N GLY A 207 0.41 -11.36 -6.43
CA GLY A 207 0.16 -10.63 -5.16
C GLY A 207 0.93 -11.23 -3.99
N LYS A 208 0.65 -10.80 -2.74
CA LYS A 208 1.33 -11.21 -1.47
C LYS A 208 1.57 -12.71 -1.23
N HIS A 209 1.08 -13.59 -2.09
CA HIS A 209 1.19 -15.04 -1.93
C HIS A 209 2.45 -15.64 -2.56
N ILE A 210 3.16 -15.02 -3.51
CA ILE A 210 4.42 -15.60 -4.06
C ILE A 210 5.66 -15.00 -3.37
N PRO A 211 6.58 -15.75 -2.72
CA PRO A 211 7.72 -15.16 -2.01
C PRO A 211 8.52 -14.19 -2.90
N GLY A 212 8.69 -12.93 -2.45
CA GLY A 212 9.41 -11.92 -3.24
C GLY A 212 8.85 -10.49 -3.30
N PHE A 213 7.98 -10.04 -2.40
CA PHE A 213 7.39 -8.67 -2.46
C PHE A 213 8.39 -7.57 -2.18
N PHE A 214 8.54 -6.60 -3.07
CA PHE A 214 9.32 -5.40 -2.79
C PHE A 214 8.38 -4.34 -2.25
N LYS A 215 8.41 -4.16 -0.94
CA LYS A 215 7.62 -3.16 -0.24
C LYS A 215 8.44 -1.92 0.09
N ASP A 216 7.87 -0.73 -0.09
CA ASP A 216 8.40 0.58 0.32
C ASP A 216 7.36 1.71 0.22
#